data_AF-A0A4Z2HYH5-F1
#
_entry.id   AF-A0A4Z2HYH5-F1
#
_cell.length_a   1.000
_cell.length_b   1.000
_cell.length_c   1.000
_cell.angle_alpha   90.00
_cell.angle_beta   90.00
_cell.angle_gamma   90.00
#
_symmetry.space_group_name_H-M   'P 1'
#
loop_
_entity.id
_entity.type
_entity.pdbx_description
1 polymer ?
#
loop_
_entity_poly.entity_id
_entity_poly.type
_entity_poly.pdbx_seq_one_letter_code
_entity_poly.pdbx_strand_id
1 'polypeptide(L)'
;MQHRGLFRLCGSVVRTRKLRQRWDRGELVDLEHEGDVSTVASLLKLFLRELPIPIVPEPRRKQLALSLTGYADEAEVNQSLREVLCHLPDENIIILSYIIHFLSRVAAHSQSNHMPVKSLATIFGPCIFQ
;
A
#
# COMPACT_ATOMS: atom_id res chain seq x y z
N MET A 1 10.99 10.91 2.74
CA MET A 1 10.61 10.95 1.30
C MET A 1 11.79 10.87 0.33
N GLN A 2 13.01 11.26 0.70
CA GLN A 2 14.18 11.27 -0.20
C GLN A 2 14.98 9.94 -0.24
N HIS A 3 14.62 8.96 0.59
CA HIS A 3 15.33 7.67 0.65
C HIS A 3 15.23 6.94 -0.70
N ARG A 4 16.36 6.74 -1.37
CA ARG A 4 16.41 6.09 -2.68
C ARG A 4 15.85 4.67 -2.62
N GLY A 5 14.96 4.32 -3.54
CA GLY A 5 14.34 3.01 -3.60
C GLY A 5 13.39 2.72 -2.44
N LEU A 6 12.78 3.73 -1.81
CA LEU A 6 11.79 3.54 -0.75
C LEU A 6 10.72 2.51 -1.16
N PHE A 7 10.41 1.55 -0.30
CA PHE A 7 9.57 0.37 -0.57
C PHE A 7 10.12 -0.68 -1.55
N ARG A 8 11.02 -0.31 -2.49
CA ARG A 8 11.71 -1.28 -3.35
C ARG A 8 12.80 -2.04 -2.61
N LEU A 9 13.56 -1.34 -1.76
CA LEU A 9 14.60 -1.95 -0.94
C LEU A 9 13.97 -2.75 0.21
N CYS A 10 14.51 -3.95 0.46
CA CYS A 10 14.11 -4.77 1.58
C CYS A 10 14.91 -4.35 2.82
N GLY A 11 14.20 -4.03 3.91
CA GLY A 11 14.82 -3.91 5.24
C GLY A 11 15.34 -5.25 5.76
N SER A 12 16.07 -5.20 6.88
CA SER A 12 16.59 -6.41 7.55
C SER A 12 15.44 -7.34 7.93
N VAL A 13 15.46 -8.58 7.42
CA VAL A 13 14.43 -9.60 7.72
C VAL A 13 14.38 -9.90 9.21
N VAL A 14 15.55 -10.02 9.84
CA VAL A 14 15.66 -10.28 11.29
C VAL A 14 15.05 -9.14 12.09
N ARG A 15 15.40 -7.89 11.75
CA ARG A 15 14.86 -6.71 12.44
C ARG A 15 13.36 -6.57 12.22
N THR A 16 12.89 -6.74 10.98
CA THR A 16 11.46 -6.70 10.63
C THR A 16 10.67 -7.73 11.46
N ARG A 17 11.16 -8.97 11.55
CA ARG A 17 10.51 -10.02 12.37
C ARG A 17 10.51 -9.67 13.85
N LYS A 18 11.63 -9.17 14.39
CA LYS A 18 11.74 -8.77 15.81
C LYS A 18 10.75 -7.66 16.15
N LEU A 19 10.69 -6.61 15.33
CA LEU A 19 9.79 -5.48 15.54
C LEU A 19 8.32 -5.90 15.43
N ARG A 20 7.98 -6.73 14.43
CA ARG A 20 6.64 -7.33 14.30
C ARG A 20 6.22 -8.10 15.55
N GLN A 21 7.06 -9.04 16.01
CA GLN A 21 6.74 -9.87 17.18
C GLN A 21 6.48 -9.05 18.45
N ARG A 22 7.23 -7.96 18.65
CA ARG A 22 7.03 -7.06 19.79
C ARG A 22 5.72 -6.28 19.66
N TRP A 23 5.45 -5.78 18.45
CA TRP A 23 4.18 -5.09 18.16
C TRP A 23 2.97 -6.01 18.40
N ASP A 24 3.03 -7.26 17.93
CA ASP A 24 1.96 -8.25 18.09
C ASP A 24 1.70 -8.60 19.57
N ARG A 25 2.70 -8.41 20.45
CA ARG A 25 2.58 -8.60 21.91
C ARG A 25 2.05 -7.36 22.64
N GLY A 26 1.75 -6.28 21.92
CA GLY A 26 1.34 -5.00 22.51
C GLY A 26 2.49 -4.24 23.16
N GLU A 27 3.75 -4.57 22.86
CA GLU A 27 4.89 -3.80 23.35
C GLU A 27 4.99 -2.45 22.61
N LEU A 28 5.46 -1.43 23.31
CA LEU A 28 5.84 -0.18 22.67
C LEU A 28 7.08 -0.40 21.80
N VAL A 29 6.96 -0.07 20.52
CA VAL A 29 8.04 -0.14 19.53
C VAL A 29 8.29 1.24 18.97
N ASP A 30 9.51 1.76 19.17
CA ASP A 30 9.91 3.05 18.62
C ASP A 30 10.51 2.85 17.22
N LEU A 31 9.69 3.06 16.19
CA LEU A 31 10.12 2.86 14.80
C LEU A 31 11.14 3.91 14.33
N GLU A 32 11.25 5.05 15.00
CA GLU A 32 12.19 6.11 14.64
C GLU A 32 13.62 5.76 15.09
N HIS A 33 13.75 5.21 16.29
CA HIS A 33 15.06 4.86 16.87
C HIS A 33 15.45 3.41 16.63
N GLU A 34 14.49 2.47 16.60
CA GLU A 34 14.76 1.04 16.46
C GLU A 34 14.69 0.53 15.02
N GLY A 35 14.04 1.30 14.15
CA GLY A 35 13.86 0.99 12.73
C GLY A 35 14.78 1.81 11.82
N ASP A 36 15.16 1.24 10.68
CA ASP A 36 15.60 2.04 9.54
C ASP A 36 14.43 2.17 8.54
N VAL A 37 14.55 3.14 7.63
CA VAL A 37 13.51 3.44 6.63
C VAL A 37 13.08 2.19 5.85
N SER A 38 14.03 1.35 5.46
CA SER A 38 13.75 0.11 4.72
C SER A 38 13.01 -0.93 5.57
N THR A 39 13.33 -1.03 6.86
CA THR A 39 12.67 -1.93 7.82
C THR A 39 11.25 -1.47 8.09
N VAL A 40 11.02 -0.18 8.35
CA VAL A 40 9.67 0.38 8.56
C VAL A 40 8.83 0.24 7.29
N ALA A 41 9.43 0.48 6.12
CA ALA A 41 8.77 0.26 4.84
C ALA A 41 8.39 -1.22 4.62
N SER A 42 9.26 -2.15 5.01
CA SER A 42 8.97 -3.60 4.99
C SER A 42 7.85 -3.98 5.96
N LEU A 43 7.83 -3.41 7.17
CA LEU A 43 6.78 -3.64 8.17
C LEU A 43 5.41 -3.20 7.64
N LEU A 44 5.31 -2.00 7.05
CA LEU A 44 4.06 -1.52 6.47
C LEU A 44 3.54 -2.47 5.38
N LYS A 45 4.40 -2.86 4.43
CA LYS A 45 4.03 -3.82 3.37
C LYS A 45 3.57 -5.17 3.97
N LEU A 46 4.27 -5.63 5.00
CA LEU A 46 3.97 -6.89 5.67
C LEU A 46 2.61 -6.84 6.36
N PHE A 47 2.32 -5.76 7.08
CA PHE A 47 1.04 -5.54 7.75
C PHE A 47 -0.13 -5.62 6.77
N LEU A 48 -0.08 -4.86 5.66
CA LEU A 48 -1.17 -4.85 4.67
C LEU A 48 -1.38 -6.22 4.03
N ARG A 49 -0.28 -6.95 3.78
CA ARG A 49 -0.29 -8.30 3.21
C ARG A 49 -0.86 -9.36 4.16
N GLU A 50 -0.63 -9.24 5.45
CA GLU A 50 -1.03 -10.25 6.44
C GLU A 50 -2.44 -10.02 7.02
N LEU A 51 -3.17 -9.01 6.53
CA LEU A 51 -4.57 -8.83 6.90
C LEU A 51 -5.38 -10.09 6.55
N PRO A 52 -6.27 -10.57 7.44
CA PRO A 52 -7.12 -11.73 7.15
C PRO A 52 -7.99 -11.57 5.91
N ILE A 53 -8.37 -10.32 5.61
CA ILE A 53 -9.09 -9.91 4.41
C ILE A 53 -8.28 -8.76 3.80
N PRO A 54 -7.97 -8.79 2.49
CA PRO A 54 -7.23 -7.71 1.85
C PRO A 54 -8.01 -6.39 1.91
N ILE A 55 -7.29 -5.27 1.82
CA ILE A 55 -7.87 -3.91 1.86
C ILE A 55 -8.95 -3.76 0.78
N VAL A 56 -8.72 -4.33 -0.40
CA VAL A 56 -9.75 -4.44 -1.44
C VAL A 56 -10.15 -5.91 -1.57
N PRO A 57 -11.30 -6.31 -0.99
CA PRO A 57 -11.80 -7.68 -1.05
C PRO A 57 -12.02 -8.17 -2.48
N GLU A 58 -11.93 -9.50 -2.64
CA GLU A 58 -12.04 -10.20 -3.92
C GLU A 58 -13.23 -9.78 -4.80
N PRO A 59 -14.47 -9.63 -4.27
CA PRO A 59 -15.60 -9.21 -5.10
C PRO A 59 -15.42 -7.80 -5.69
N ARG A 60 -14.88 -6.87 -4.90
CA ARG A 60 -14.62 -5.48 -5.34
C ARG A 60 -13.45 -5.43 -6.32
N ARG A 61 -12.39 -6.21 -6.07
CA ARG A 61 -11.25 -6.35 -6.99
C ARG A 61 -11.70 -6.81 -8.38
N LYS A 62 -12.58 -7.81 -8.47
CA LYS A 62 -13.16 -8.26 -9.75
C LYS A 62 -13.96 -7.14 -10.43
N GLN A 63 -14.79 -6.42 -9.70
CA GLN A 63 -15.55 -5.28 -10.25
C GLN A 63 -14.61 -4.19 -10.77
N LEU A 64 -13.56 -3.82 -10.03
CA LEU A 64 -12.55 -2.88 -10.50
C LEU A 64 -11.86 -3.35 -11.79
N ALA A 65 -11.51 -4.64 -11.87
CA ALA A 65 -10.90 -5.19 -13.08
C ALA A 65 -11.83 -5.11 -14.30
N LEU A 66 -13.13 -5.34 -14.09
CA LEU A 66 -14.15 -5.18 -15.14
C LEU A 66 -14.31 -3.71 -15.54
N SER A 67 -14.24 -2.76 -14.60
CA SER A 67 -14.26 -1.32 -14.88
C SER A 67 -13.07 -0.86 -15.74
N LEU A 68 -11.99 -1.64 -15.81
CA LEU A 68 -10.83 -1.36 -16.66
C LEU A 68 -10.95 -1.99 -18.05
N THR A 69 -11.93 -2.86 -18.28
CA THR A 69 -12.17 -3.56 -19.55
C THR A 69 -13.49 -3.08 -20.16
N GLY A 70 -13.43 -2.34 -21.27
CA GLY A 70 -14.63 -2.05 -22.07
C GLY A 70 -15.01 -0.57 -22.21
N TYR A 71 -14.31 0.34 -21.56
CA TYR A 71 -14.49 1.78 -21.77
C TYR A 71 -13.42 2.33 -22.70
N ALA A 72 -13.82 3.24 -23.59
CA ALA A 72 -12.91 3.99 -24.45
C ALA A 72 -12.51 5.35 -23.82
N ASP A 73 -13.33 5.85 -22.88
CA ASP A 73 -13.14 7.16 -22.24
C ASP A 73 -12.64 7.03 -20.78
N GLU A 74 -11.64 7.84 -20.45
CA GLU A 74 -11.05 7.91 -19.11
C GLU A 74 -12.03 8.44 -18.06
N ALA A 75 -12.94 9.35 -18.43
CA ALA A 75 -13.95 9.86 -17.50
C ALA A 75 -14.93 8.77 -17.07
N GLU A 76 -15.37 7.93 -18.01
CA GLU A 76 -16.24 6.77 -17.72
C GLU A 76 -15.54 5.73 -16.83
N VAL A 77 -14.27 5.43 -17.12
CA VAL A 77 -13.45 4.55 -16.26
C VAL A 77 -13.38 5.12 -14.85
N ASN A 78 -13.05 6.40 -14.69
CA ASN A 78 -12.92 7.04 -13.39
C ASN A 78 -14.24 7.04 -12.60
N GLN A 79 -15.37 7.26 -13.27
CA GLN A 79 -16.68 7.21 -12.65
C GLN A 79 -17.01 5.78 -12.18
N SER A 80 -16.77 4.77 -13.01
CA SER A 80 -16.98 3.36 -12.66
C SER A 80 -16.11 2.92 -11.48
N LEU A 81 -14.83 3.32 -11.46
CA LEU A 81 -13.92 3.04 -10.34
C LEU A 81 -14.42 3.68 -9.04
N ARG A 82 -14.91 4.93 -9.08
CA ARG A 82 -15.48 5.61 -7.91
C ARG A 82 -16.68 4.85 -7.37
N GLU A 83 -17.59 4.42 -8.23
CA GLU A 83 -18.78 3.66 -7.83
C GLU A 83 -18.39 2.36 -7.12
N VAL A 84 -17.42 1.61 -7.64
CA VAL A 84 -16.96 0.37 -6.99
C VAL A 84 -16.30 0.66 -5.63
N LEU A 85 -15.48 1.72 -5.55
CA LEU A 85 -14.81 2.12 -4.30
C LEU A 85 -15.79 2.61 -3.23
N CYS A 86 -16.90 3.25 -3.61
CA CYS A 86 -17.96 3.67 -2.68
C CYS A 86 -18.67 2.49 -1.99
N HIS A 87 -18.51 1.27 -2.48
CA HIS A 87 -19.10 0.06 -1.88
C HIS A 87 -18.09 -0.75 -1.05
N LEU A 88 -16.90 -0.19 -0.78
CA LEU A 88 -15.99 -0.74 0.22
C LEU A 88 -16.50 -0.39 1.64
N PRO A 89 -16.23 -1.23 2.65
CA PRO A 89 -16.44 -0.85 4.04
C PRO A 89 -15.69 0.43 4.39
N ASP A 90 -16.23 1.21 5.33
CA ASP A 90 -15.68 2.52 5.71
C ASP A 90 -14.23 2.41 6.19
N GLU A 91 -13.90 1.38 6.97
CA GLU A 91 -12.55 1.14 7.46
C GLU A 91 -11.57 0.88 6.30
N ASN A 92 -12.00 0.09 5.31
CA ASN A 92 -11.19 -0.26 4.14
C ASN A 92 -10.92 0.97 3.28
N ILE A 93 -11.93 1.81 3.00
CA ILE A 93 -11.75 3.00 2.16
C ILE A 93 -10.90 4.06 2.87
N ILE A 94 -11.00 4.20 4.19
CA ILE A 94 -10.14 5.08 4.99
C ILE A 94 -8.68 4.65 4.87
N ILE A 95 -8.38 3.37 5.11
CA ILE A 95 -7.02 2.83 5.02
C ILE A 95 -6.50 2.97 3.58
N LEU A 96 -7.31 2.59 2.59
CA LEU A 96 -6.92 2.67 1.18
C LEU A 96 -6.62 4.11 0.77
N SER A 97 -7.48 5.06 1.13
CA SER A 97 -7.29 6.49 0.83
C SER A 97 -6.00 7.01 1.45
N TYR A 98 -5.73 6.66 2.71
CA TYR A 98 -4.49 7.05 3.38
C TYR A 98 -3.26 6.49 2.67
N ILE A 99 -3.26 5.20 2.34
CA ILE A 99 -2.14 4.54 1.65
C ILE A 99 -1.93 5.15 0.26
N ILE A 100 -2.99 5.31 -0.54
CA ILE A 100 -2.88 5.89 -1.89
C ILE A 100 -2.39 7.33 -1.84
N HIS A 101 -2.88 8.16 -0.90
CA HIS A 101 -2.40 9.51 -0.71
C HIS A 101 -0.93 9.56 -0.25
N PHE A 102 -0.54 8.66 0.64
CA PHE A 102 0.86 8.58 1.06
C PHE A 102 1.78 8.16 -0.10
N LEU A 103 1.38 7.16 -0.89
CA LEU A 103 2.13 6.71 -2.07
C LEU A 103 2.22 7.77 -3.17
N SER A 104 1.17 8.58 -3.36
CA SER A 104 1.21 9.69 -4.30
C SER A 104 2.24 10.75 -3.88
N ARG A 105 2.36 11.04 -2.58
CA ARG A 105 3.42 11.90 -2.03
C ARG A 105 4.81 11.30 -2.23
N VAL A 106 4.99 9.99 -2.09
CA VAL A 106 6.27 9.32 -2.38
C VAL A 106 6.61 9.46 -3.87
N ALA A 107 5.64 9.22 -4.76
CA ALA A 107 5.81 9.33 -6.20
C ALA A 107 6.10 10.76 -6.69
N ALA A 108 5.53 11.77 -6.04
CA ALA A 108 5.84 13.18 -6.30
C ALA A 108 7.34 13.51 -6.09
N HIS A 109 8.04 12.72 -5.28
CA HIS A 109 9.48 12.85 -5.03
C HIS A 109 10.33 11.86 -5.86
N SER A 110 9.76 11.27 -6.92
CA SER A 110 10.39 10.22 -7.73
C SER A 110 11.71 10.62 -8.39
N GLN A 111 11.93 11.92 -8.64
CA GLN A 111 13.22 12.41 -9.15
C GLN A 111 14.38 12.18 -8.16
N SER A 112 14.09 12.22 -6.85
CA SER A 112 15.09 12.02 -5.79
C SER A 112 15.14 10.57 -5.31
N ASN A 113 13.97 9.99 -5.03
CA ASN A 113 13.88 8.65 -4.44
C ASN A 113 13.81 7.51 -5.48
N HIS A 114 13.68 7.81 -6.78
CA HIS A 114 13.57 6.84 -7.88
C HIS A 114 12.40 5.87 -7.77
N MET A 115 11.28 6.30 -7.16
CA MET A 115 10.06 5.51 -7.01
C MET A 115 8.87 6.17 -7.71
N PRO A 116 8.73 6.01 -9.04
CA PRO A 116 7.56 6.50 -9.78
C PRO A 116 6.30 5.69 -9.45
N VAL A 117 5.12 6.24 -9.80
CA VAL A 117 3.80 5.62 -9.59
C VAL A 117 3.77 4.15 -10.01
N LYS A 118 4.27 3.85 -11.21
CA LYS A 118 4.32 2.48 -11.76
C LYS A 118 5.08 1.51 -10.85
N SER A 119 6.24 1.92 -10.31
CA SER A 119 7.04 1.07 -9.42
C SER A 119 6.33 0.82 -8.09
N LEU A 120 5.70 1.85 -7.52
CA LEU A 120 4.92 1.72 -6.28
C LEU A 120 3.69 0.83 -6.49
N ALA A 121 2.98 0.98 -7.61
CA ALA A 121 1.83 0.14 -7.96
C ALA A 121 2.20 -1.35 -8.06
N THR A 122 3.34 -1.68 -8.68
CA THR A 122 3.83 -3.07 -8.73
C THR A 122 4.15 -3.64 -7.35
N ILE A 123 4.70 -2.82 -6.44
CA ILE A 123 5.06 -3.26 -5.09
C ILE A 123 3.83 -3.40 -4.18
N PHE A 124 2.90 -2.45 -4.24
CA PHE A 124 1.73 -2.40 -3.36
C PHE A 124 0.50 -3.11 -3.92
N GLY A 125 0.44 -3.38 -5.22
CA GLY A 125 -0.66 -4.14 -5.83
C GLY A 125 -0.90 -5.47 -5.10
N PRO A 126 0.14 -6.33 -4.96
CA PRO A 126 0.04 -7.54 -4.17
C PRO A 126 -0.08 -7.31 -2.66
N CYS A 127 -0.07 -6.09 -2.13
CA CYS A 127 -0.35 -5.85 -0.70
C CYS A 127 -1.81 -5.41 -0.47
N ILE A 128 -2.44 -4.84 -1.50
CA ILE A 128 -3.79 -4.26 -1.44
C ILE A 128 -4.86 -5.25 -1.93
N PHE A 129 -4.51 -6.09 -2.91
CA PHE A 129 -5.47 -6.89 -3.69
C PHE A 129 -5.31 -8.42 -3.54
N GLN A 130 -4.58 -8.92 -2.54
CA GLN A 130 -4.23 -10.35 -2.41
C GLN A 130 -5.41 -11.31 -2.58
#